data_AF-A0A842YG59-F1
#
_entry.id   AF-A0A842YG59-F1
#
_cell.length_a   1.000
_cell.length_b   1.000
_cell.length_c   1.000
_cell.angle_alpha   90.00
_cell.angle_beta   90.00
_cell.angle_gamma   90.00
#
_symmetry.space_group_name_H-M   'P 1'
#
loop_
_entity.id
_entity.type
_entity.pdbx_description
1 polymer ?
#
loop_
_entity_poly.entity_id
_entity_poly.type
_entity_poly.pdbx_seq_one_letter_code
_entity_poly.pdbx_strand_id
1 'polypeptide(L)'
;MAVFTPQFSLSPWILALFPPILTIRGGIGGIFSGNLSTMLHLGLVKPQLRENTDAYWGLVKSVLVITVIDTLILGSFSFVINLVNGSALLDQWFLFICVPTVACMLAVLTSIPLTSFIAIETFNRGLDPDIIVYPILASVNDILVTCFFVGVIFFVLWEGVYYSVLVLFFFLILASIGYLASLMLSEKFFQQALREGTFVVIISSLFGSING
;
A
#
# COMPACT_ATOMS: atom_id res chain seq x y z
N MET A 1 10.31 -16.20 -20.94
CA MET A 1 11.08 -16.86 -19.86
C MET A 1 11.37 -15.80 -18.81
N ALA A 2 10.74 -15.92 -17.63
CA ALA A 2 10.85 -14.95 -16.55
C ALA A 2 12.30 -14.84 -16.08
N VAL A 3 12.92 -13.68 -16.26
CA VAL A 3 14.31 -13.41 -15.86
C VAL A 3 14.52 -13.56 -14.34
N PHE A 4 13.44 -13.63 -13.56
CA PHE A 4 13.46 -13.56 -12.10
C PHE A 4 13.22 -14.89 -11.36
N THR A 5 12.82 -15.97 -12.04
CA THR A 5 12.47 -17.24 -11.39
C THR A 5 13.59 -17.89 -10.55
N PRO A 6 14.88 -17.86 -10.92
CA PRO A 6 15.88 -18.62 -10.15
C PRO A 6 16.20 -17.98 -8.79
N GLN A 7 16.02 -16.67 -8.62
CA GLN A 7 16.29 -15.98 -7.35
C GLN A 7 15.10 -16.02 -6.39
N PHE A 8 13.87 -15.95 -6.90
CA PHE A 8 12.66 -16.08 -6.07
C PHE A 8 12.48 -17.50 -5.51
N SER A 9 12.90 -18.54 -6.23
CA SER A 9 12.85 -19.92 -5.75
C SER A 9 13.79 -20.22 -4.57
N LEU A 10 14.79 -19.36 -4.31
CA LEU A 10 15.78 -19.54 -3.23
C LEU A 10 15.35 -18.89 -1.91
N SER A 11 14.24 -18.15 -1.88
CA SER A 11 13.80 -17.42 -0.69
C SER A 11 12.28 -17.53 -0.47
N PRO A 12 11.82 -18.59 0.22
CA PRO A 12 10.40 -18.87 0.45
C PRO A 12 9.61 -17.71 1.06
N TRP A 13 10.27 -16.90 1.90
CA TRP A 13 9.68 -15.73 2.55
C TRP A 13 9.19 -14.66 1.55
N ILE A 14 9.80 -14.55 0.37
CA ILE A 14 9.42 -13.56 -0.64
C ILE A 14 8.07 -13.93 -1.27
N LEU A 15 7.89 -15.21 -1.59
CA LEU A 15 6.64 -15.73 -2.14
C LEU A 15 5.51 -15.63 -1.12
N ALA A 16 5.81 -15.84 0.17
CA ALA A 16 4.83 -15.70 1.25
C ALA A 16 4.33 -14.26 1.44
N LEU A 17 5.15 -13.25 1.12
CA LEU A 17 4.77 -11.83 1.26
C LEU A 17 3.96 -11.30 0.07
N PHE A 18 4.09 -11.92 -1.12
CA PHE A 18 3.51 -11.36 -2.34
C PHE A 18 1.97 -11.33 -2.36
N PRO A 19 1.23 -12.43 -2.07
CA PRO A 19 -0.24 -12.39 -2.04
C PRO A 19 -0.81 -11.44 -0.96
N PRO A 20 -0.28 -11.41 0.27
CA PRO A 20 -0.70 -10.45 1.29
C PRO A 20 -0.55 -8.98 0.83
N ILE A 21 0.58 -8.63 0.19
CA ILE A 21 0.84 -7.27 -0.33
C ILE A 21 -0.19 -6.87 -1.40
N LEU A 22 -0.48 -7.76 -2.36
CA LEU A 22 -1.48 -7.50 -3.40
C LEU A 22 -2.87 -7.25 -2.80
N THR A 23 -3.19 -7.92 -1.69
CA THR A 23 -4.50 -7.80 -1.04
C THR A 23 -4.67 -6.45 -0.34
N ILE A 24 -3.66 -5.98 0.40
CA ILE A 24 -3.67 -4.64 1.02
C ILE A 24 -3.79 -3.55 -0.03
N ARG A 25 -3.01 -3.67 -1.10
CA ARG A 25 -3.08 -2.75 -2.24
C ARG A 25 -4.51 -2.70 -2.78
N GLY A 26 -5.16 -3.87 -2.86
CA GLY A 26 -6.60 -4.10 -3.08
C GLY A 26 -7.46 -3.05 -2.40
N GLY A 27 -7.44 -3.13 -1.07
CA GLY A 27 -8.22 -2.29 -0.19
C GLY A 27 -7.87 -0.81 -0.30
N ILE A 28 -6.58 -0.46 -0.27
CA ILE A 28 -6.16 0.95 -0.26
C ILE A 28 -6.59 1.68 -1.54
N GLY A 29 -6.40 1.04 -2.70
CA GLY A 29 -6.80 1.61 -3.99
C GLY A 29 -8.32 1.80 -4.10
N GLY A 30 -9.10 0.86 -3.55
CA GLY A 30 -10.56 0.97 -3.49
C GLY A 30 -11.03 2.07 -2.54
N ILE A 31 -10.42 2.17 -1.34
CA ILE A 31 -10.72 3.24 -0.38
C ILE A 31 -10.44 4.60 -1.02
N PHE A 32 -9.28 4.77 -1.66
CA PHE A 32 -8.93 6.05 -2.28
C PHE A 32 -9.84 6.42 -3.45
N SER A 33 -10.02 5.50 -4.41
CA SER A 33 -10.84 5.77 -5.60
C SER A 33 -12.31 6.01 -5.28
N GLY A 34 -12.93 5.19 -4.42
CA GLY A 34 -14.34 5.35 -4.07
C GLY A 34 -14.62 6.61 -3.25
N ASN A 35 -13.75 6.96 -2.31
CA ASN A 35 -13.87 8.22 -1.57
C ASN A 35 -13.65 9.43 -2.49
N LEU A 36 -12.65 9.37 -3.38
CA LEU A 36 -12.39 10.45 -4.32
C LEU A 36 -13.57 10.68 -5.28
N SER A 37 -14.14 9.62 -5.85
CA SER A 37 -15.34 9.71 -6.70
C SER A 37 -16.51 10.33 -5.94
N THR A 38 -16.78 9.85 -4.71
CA THR A 38 -17.86 10.37 -3.88
C THR A 38 -17.65 11.86 -3.56
N MET A 39 -16.43 12.25 -3.20
CA MET A 39 -16.11 13.65 -2.89
C MET A 39 -16.21 14.57 -4.11
N LEU A 40 -15.90 14.08 -5.32
CA LEU A 40 -16.11 14.82 -6.58
C LEU A 40 -17.61 15.04 -6.83
N HIS A 41 -18.44 14.00 -6.69
CA HIS A 41 -19.89 14.09 -6.87
C HIS A 41 -20.58 14.99 -5.83
N LEU A 42 -20.07 15.01 -4.60
CA LEU A 42 -20.56 15.90 -3.53
C LEU A 42 -20.01 17.33 -3.63
N GLY A 43 -19.10 17.61 -4.58
CA GLY A 43 -18.45 18.92 -4.72
C GLY A 43 -17.49 19.28 -3.58
N LEU A 44 -17.06 18.30 -2.77
CA LEU A 44 -16.09 18.47 -1.69
C LEU A 44 -14.66 18.60 -2.21
N VAL A 45 -14.40 18.06 -3.40
CA VAL A 45 -13.11 18.07 -4.08
C VAL A 45 -13.26 18.79 -5.41
N LYS A 46 -12.33 19.69 -5.72
CA LYS A 46 -12.33 20.38 -7.02
C LYS A 46 -11.86 19.42 -8.11
N PRO A 47 -12.41 19.47 -9.33
CA PRO A 47 -11.93 18.70 -10.47
C PRO A 47 -10.63 19.30 -11.05
N GLN A 48 -9.66 19.56 -10.18
CA GLN A 48 -8.36 20.16 -10.50
C GLN A 48 -7.26 19.47 -9.68
N LEU A 49 -6.14 19.16 -10.32
CA LEU A 49 -5.00 18.52 -9.66
C LEU A 49 -4.21 19.46 -8.75
N ARG A 50 -4.21 20.77 -9.04
CA ARG A 50 -3.52 21.79 -8.26
C ARG A 50 -4.53 22.57 -7.42
N GLU A 51 -4.10 22.99 -6.23
CA GLU A 51 -4.91 23.80 -5.30
C GLU A 51 -6.27 23.17 -4.94
N ASN A 52 -6.24 21.85 -4.70
CA ASN A 52 -7.42 21.11 -4.27
C ASN A 52 -7.78 21.43 -2.80
N THR A 53 -8.97 21.02 -2.39
CA THR A 53 -9.56 21.33 -1.08
C THR A 53 -8.84 20.62 0.07
N ASP A 54 -9.04 21.12 1.29
CA ASP A 54 -8.54 20.48 2.51
C ASP A 54 -9.06 19.04 2.66
N ALA A 55 -10.27 18.76 2.15
CA ALA A 55 -10.84 17.41 2.10
C ALA A 55 -10.00 16.43 1.27
N TYR A 56 -9.52 16.86 0.09
CA TYR A 56 -8.62 16.05 -0.75
C TYR A 56 -7.32 15.71 0.00
N TRP A 57 -6.69 16.71 0.60
CA TRP A 57 -5.45 16.51 1.35
C TRP A 57 -5.66 15.67 2.60
N GLY A 58 -6.82 15.78 3.25
CA GLY A 58 -7.24 14.91 4.33
C GLY A 58 -7.34 13.45 3.90
N LEU A 59 -7.97 13.18 2.74
CA LEU A 59 -8.06 11.84 2.16
C LEU A 59 -6.67 11.27 1.83
N VAL A 60 -5.83 12.05 1.15
CA VAL A 60 -4.45 11.65 0.80
C VAL A 60 -3.64 11.31 2.04
N LYS A 61 -3.63 12.18 3.06
CA LYS A 61 -2.90 11.91 4.31
C LYS A 61 -3.45 10.67 5.02
N SER A 62 -4.77 10.50 5.06
CA SER A 62 -5.41 9.33 5.67
C SER A 62 -4.95 8.03 4.99
N VAL A 63 -4.98 8.01 3.65
CA VAL A 63 -4.53 6.85 2.86
C VAL A 63 -3.05 6.52 3.10
N LEU A 64 -2.18 7.52 3.17
CA LEU A 64 -0.75 7.30 3.46
C LEU A 64 -0.54 6.71 4.86
N VAL A 65 -1.25 7.20 5.87
CA VAL A 65 -1.13 6.68 7.24
C VAL A 65 -1.68 5.25 7.34
N ILE A 66 -2.86 5.00 6.75
CA ILE A 66 -3.47 3.66 6.70
C ILE A 66 -2.54 2.68 5.99
N THR A 67 -1.90 3.08 4.90
CA THR A 67 -0.95 2.23 4.16
C THR A 67 0.17 1.71 5.05
N VAL A 68 0.78 2.58 5.85
CA VAL A 68 1.84 2.15 6.78
C VAL A 68 1.29 1.25 7.87
N ILE A 69 0.15 1.60 8.47
CA ILE A 69 -0.42 0.80 9.55
C ILE A 69 -0.80 -0.60 9.06
N ASP A 70 -1.48 -0.69 7.92
CA ASP A 70 -1.89 -1.95 7.32
C ASP A 70 -0.67 -2.81 6.95
N THR A 71 0.39 -2.22 6.39
CA THR A 71 1.61 -2.95 6.04
C THR A 71 2.42 -3.41 7.24
N LEU A 72 2.45 -2.63 8.34
CA LEU A 72 3.06 -3.05 9.60
C LEU A 72 2.31 -4.23 10.23
N ILE A 73 0.97 -4.17 10.24
CA ILE A 73 0.10 -5.24 10.75
C ILE A 73 0.32 -6.50 9.91
N LEU A 74 0.18 -6.38 8.59
CA LEU A 74 0.35 -7.51 7.68
C LEU A 74 1.75 -8.11 7.75
N GLY A 75 2.80 -7.30 7.74
CA GLY A 75 4.17 -7.79 7.89
C GLY A 75 4.36 -8.60 9.18
N SER A 76 3.79 -8.10 10.29
CA SER A 76 3.83 -8.79 11.58
C SER A 76 3.04 -10.11 11.56
N PHE A 77 1.83 -10.11 11.00
CA PHE A 77 1.00 -11.32 10.89
C PHE A 77 1.62 -12.36 9.95
N SER A 78 2.08 -11.95 8.77
CA SER A 78 2.78 -12.80 7.81
C SER A 78 4.02 -13.42 8.45
N PHE A 79 4.78 -12.67 9.24
CA PHE A 79 5.92 -13.21 9.98
C PHE A 79 5.51 -14.29 10.99
N VAL A 80 4.51 -14.02 11.85
CA VAL A 80 4.06 -14.98 12.87
C VAL A 80 3.60 -16.28 12.23
N ILE A 81 2.82 -16.19 11.15
CA ILE A 81 2.35 -17.35 10.40
C ILE A 81 3.51 -18.15 9.82
N ASN A 82 4.48 -17.49 9.16
CA ASN A 82 5.62 -18.17 8.56
C ASN A 82 6.57 -18.77 9.61
N LEU A 83 6.66 -18.15 10.79
CA LEU A 83 7.40 -18.68 11.94
C LEU A 83 6.75 -19.97 12.47
N VAL A 84 5.42 -20.00 12.60
CA VAL A 84 4.65 -21.19 13.03
C VAL A 84 4.77 -22.33 11.99
N ASN A 85 4.77 -21.99 10.71
CA ASN A 85 4.95 -22.96 9.62
C ASN A 85 6.41 -23.43 9.44
N GLY A 86 7.35 -22.95 10.27
CA GLY A 86 8.77 -23.31 10.21
C GLY A 86 9.50 -22.81 8.96
N SER A 87 8.90 -21.88 8.22
CA SER A 87 9.40 -21.37 6.93
C SER A 87 10.17 -20.04 7.06
N ALA A 88 10.19 -19.44 8.26
CA ALA A 88 10.91 -18.21 8.56
C ALA A 88 11.78 -18.33 9.82
N LEU A 89 12.87 -17.57 9.85
CA LEU A 89 13.79 -17.42 10.98
C LEU A 89 13.48 -16.13 11.75
N LEU A 90 13.78 -16.10 13.07
CA LEU A 90 13.54 -14.90 13.89
C LEU A 90 14.28 -13.65 13.38
N ASP A 91 15.47 -13.83 12.81
CA ASP A 91 16.29 -12.75 12.26
C ASP A 91 15.66 -12.08 11.03
N GLN A 92 14.67 -12.71 10.40
CA GLN A 92 13.98 -12.18 9.22
C GLN A 92 12.82 -11.25 9.57
N TRP A 93 12.46 -11.09 10.84
CA TRP A 93 11.31 -10.26 11.26
C TRP A 93 11.34 -8.86 10.66
N PHE A 94 12.51 -8.23 10.65
CA PHE A 94 12.68 -6.90 10.09
C PHE A 94 12.35 -6.85 8.59
N LEU A 95 12.71 -7.88 7.81
CA LEU A 95 12.42 -7.94 6.37
C LEU A 95 10.92 -8.04 6.11
N PHE A 96 10.20 -8.82 6.92
CA PHE A 96 8.76 -9.00 6.80
C PHE A 96 7.97 -7.70 7.03
N ILE A 97 8.53 -6.76 7.79
CA ILE A 97 7.90 -5.45 8.02
C ILE A 97 8.42 -4.41 7.01
N CYS A 98 9.73 -4.40 6.78
CA CYS A 98 10.39 -3.38 5.99
C CYS A 98 10.02 -3.47 4.50
N VAL A 99 9.98 -4.68 3.94
CA VAL A 99 9.73 -4.89 2.50
C VAL A 99 8.30 -4.46 2.10
N PRO A 100 7.23 -4.93 2.77
CA PRO A 100 5.87 -4.50 2.43
C PRO A 100 5.67 -3.00 2.62
N THR A 101 6.21 -2.44 3.71
CA THR A 101 6.03 -1.01 4.02
C THR A 101 6.64 -0.12 2.93
N VAL A 102 7.89 -0.39 2.53
CA VAL A 102 8.56 0.40 1.50
C VAL A 102 7.90 0.21 0.13
N ALA A 103 7.61 -1.04 -0.26
CA ALA A 103 7.03 -1.34 -1.57
C ALA A 103 5.64 -0.71 -1.74
N CYS A 104 4.76 -0.90 -0.76
CA CYS A 104 3.40 -0.33 -0.80
C CYS A 104 3.42 1.20 -0.71
N MET A 105 4.30 1.79 0.10
CA MET A 105 4.38 3.25 0.21
C MET A 105 4.80 3.89 -1.11
N LEU A 106 5.80 3.32 -1.80
CA LEU A 106 6.21 3.79 -3.13
C LEU A 106 5.08 3.60 -4.17
N ALA A 107 4.39 2.48 -4.12
CA ALA A 107 3.24 2.21 -4.99
C ALA A 107 2.09 3.21 -4.75
N VAL A 108 1.76 3.52 -3.50
CA VAL A 108 0.69 4.45 -3.15
C VAL A 108 1.07 5.89 -3.51
N LEU A 109 2.30 6.31 -3.24
CA LEU A 109 2.79 7.65 -3.61
C LEU A 109 2.74 7.90 -5.12
N THR A 110 2.96 6.87 -5.93
CA THR A 110 2.86 6.96 -7.40
C THR A 110 1.42 6.79 -7.89
N SER A 111 0.63 5.96 -7.21
CA SER A 111 -0.77 5.70 -7.55
C SER A 111 -1.69 6.89 -7.27
N ILE A 112 -1.52 7.62 -6.18
CA ILE A 112 -2.36 8.76 -5.79
C ILE A 112 -2.47 9.82 -6.91
N PRO A 113 -1.36 10.38 -7.45
CA PRO A 113 -1.45 11.39 -8.49
C PRO A 113 -2.05 10.83 -9.78
N LEU A 114 -1.73 9.57 -10.12
CA LEU A 114 -2.27 8.91 -11.30
C LEU A 114 -3.79 8.70 -11.19
N THR A 115 -4.23 8.18 -10.05
CA THR A 115 -5.66 7.99 -9.71
C THR A 115 -6.39 9.31 -9.72
N SER A 116 -5.81 10.35 -9.11
CA SER A 116 -6.41 11.68 -9.09
C SER A 116 -6.55 12.25 -10.50
N PHE A 117 -5.53 12.10 -11.34
CA PHE A 117 -5.56 12.57 -12.72
C PHE A 117 -6.66 11.88 -13.52
N ILE A 118 -6.70 10.54 -13.47
CA ILE A 118 -7.68 9.75 -14.22
C ILE A 118 -9.10 10.04 -13.71
N ALA A 119 -9.32 10.12 -12.40
CA ALA A 119 -10.62 10.42 -11.81
C ALA A 119 -11.14 11.81 -12.22
N ILE A 120 -10.28 12.83 -12.14
CA ILE A 120 -10.62 14.21 -12.52
C ILE A 120 -10.89 14.32 -14.03
N GLU A 121 -10.07 13.68 -14.87
CA GLU A 121 -10.26 13.70 -16.32
C GLU A 121 -11.56 13.01 -16.73
N THR A 122 -11.88 11.86 -16.14
CA THR A 122 -13.15 11.15 -16.36
C THR A 122 -14.34 12.00 -15.91
N PHE A 123 -14.26 12.64 -14.74
CA PHE A 123 -15.29 13.53 -14.23
C PHE A 123 -15.50 14.76 -15.14
N ASN A 124 -14.41 15.38 -15.62
CA ASN A 124 -14.48 16.52 -16.54
C ASN A 124 -15.12 16.15 -17.89
N ARG A 125 -15.06 14.88 -18.29
CA ARG A 125 -15.71 14.35 -19.49
C ARG A 125 -17.18 13.97 -19.27
N GLY A 126 -17.72 14.16 -18.06
CA GLY A 126 -19.08 13.81 -17.69
C GLY A 126 -19.33 12.30 -17.59
N LEU A 127 -18.27 11.51 -17.48
CA LEU A 127 -18.32 10.07 -17.27
C LEU A 127 -18.27 9.76 -15.78
N ASP A 128 -18.94 8.69 -15.36
CA ASP A 128 -18.87 8.24 -13.97
C ASP A 128 -17.49 7.59 -13.70
N PRO A 129 -16.67 8.19 -12.82
CA PRO A 129 -15.39 7.61 -12.43
C PRO A 129 -15.51 6.17 -11.94
N ASP A 130 -16.61 5.82 -11.25
CA ASP A 130 -16.72 4.51 -10.61
C ASP A 130 -16.83 3.34 -11.61
N ILE A 131 -17.29 3.62 -12.84
CA ILE A 131 -17.46 2.59 -13.88
C ILE A 131 -16.16 2.30 -14.64
N ILE A 132 -15.37 3.34 -14.92
CA ILE A 132 -14.20 3.25 -15.82
C ILE A 132 -12.88 3.32 -15.06
N VAL A 133 -12.83 4.12 -14.00
CA VAL A 133 -11.58 4.45 -13.30
C VAL A 133 -11.20 3.30 -12.38
N TYR A 134 -12.15 2.64 -11.73
CA TYR A 134 -11.84 1.53 -10.82
C TYR A 134 -11.11 0.35 -11.49
N PRO A 135 -11.56 -0.22 -12.64
CA PRO A 135 -10.86 -1.34 -13.27
C PRO A 135 -9.47 -0.97 -13.82
N ILE A 136 -9.35 0.24 -14.40
CA ILE A 136 -8.08 0.74 -14.94
C ILE A 136 -7.08 0.94 -13.81
N LEU A 137 -7.50 1.57 -12.72
CA LEU A 137 -6.64 1.80 -11.57
C LEU A 137 -6.25 0.51 -10.84
N ALA A 138 -7.16 -0.45 -10.71
CA ALA A 138 -6.82 -1.74 -10.15
C ALA A 138 -5.66 -2.39 -10.92
N SER A 139 -5.76 -2.41 -12.25
CA SER A 139 -4.74 -2.98 -13.12
C SER A 139 -3.41 -2.22 -13.05
N VAL A 140 -3.45 -0.87 -13.11
CA VAL A 140 -2.23 -0.07 -13.06
C VAL A 140 -1.56 -0.16 -11.68
N ASN A 141 -2.34 -0.16 -10.61
CA ASN A 141 -1.80 -0.27 -9.26
C ASN A 141 -1.20 -1.65 -8.98
N ASP A 142 -1.76 -2.71 -9.57
CA ASP A 142 -1.17 -4.06 -9.50
C ASP A 142 0.18 -4.14 -10.23
N ILE A 143 0.32 -3.46 -11.37
CA ILE A 143 1.62 -3.33 -12.05
C ILE A 143 2.61 -2.54 -11.19
N LEU A 144 2.19 -1.37 -10.67
CA LEU A 144 3.05 -0.52 -9.85
C LEU A 144 3.55 -1.24 -8.60
N VAL A 145 2.65 -1.87 -7.83
CA VAL A 145 3.03 -2.57 -6.60
C VAL A 145 3.96 -3.75 -6.90
N THR A 146 3.71 -4.48 -7.98
CA THR A 146 4.58 -5.60 -8.38
C THR A 146 5.97 -5.09 -8.78
N CYS A 147 6.05 -4.02 -9.57
CA CYS A 147 7.32 -3.40 -9.95
C CYS A 147 8.10 -2.90 -8.73
N PHE A 148 7.46 -2.19 -7.80
CA PHE A 148 8.11 -1.72 -6.58
C PHE A 148 8.50 -2.86 -5.66
N PHE A 149 7.65 -3.88 -5.51
CA PHE A 149 7.98 -5.07 -4.71
C PHE A 149 9.23 -5.78 -5.24
N VAL A 150 9.29 -6.07 -6.54
CA VAL A 150 10.46 -6.69 -7.17
C VAL A 150 11.70 -5.80 -7.02
N GLY A 151 11.55 -4.48 -7.19
CA GLY A 151 12.64 -3.53 -7.00
C GLY A 151 13.19 -3.52 -5.57
N VAL A 152 12.30 -3.52 -4.57
CA VAL A 152 12.67 -3.57 -3.15
C VAL A 152 13.37 -4.89 -2.82
N ILE A 153 12.87 -6.02 -3.32
CA ILE A 153 13.54 -7.32 -3.16
C ILE A 153 14.94 -7.32 -3.76
N PHE A 154 15.12 -6.74 -4.95
CA PHE A 154 16.44 -6.64 -5.57
C PHE A 154 17.43 -5.86 -4.70
N PHE A 155 16.98 -4.77 -4.08
CA PHE A 155 17.78 -3.98 -3.14
C PHE A 155 18.14 -4.76 -1.86
N VAL A 156 17.26 -5.66 -1.41
CA VAL A 156 17.57 -6.58 -0.30
C VAL A 156 18.61 -7.61 -0.72
N LEU A 157 18.46 -8.23 -1.88
CA LEU A 157 19.33 -9.32 -2.36
C LEU A 157 20.75 -8.88 -2.73
N TRP A 158 20.94 -7.62 -3.12
CA TRP A 158 22.27 -7.09 -3.47
C TRP A 158 23.16 -6.77 -2.27
N GLU A 159 22.62 -6.82 -1.05
CA GLU A 159 23.31 -6.58 0.22
C GLU A 159 24.15 -5.27 0.26
N GLY A 160 24.77 -4.96 1.40
CA GLY A 160 25.64 -3.78 1.55
C GLY A 160 24.88 -2.43 1.53
N VAL A 161 25.36 -1.47 0.73
CA VAL A 161 24.86 -0.07 0.73
C VAL A 161 23.38 0.02 0.38
N TYR A 162 22.90 -0.82 -0.54
CA TYR A 162 21.50 -0.82 -0.98
C TYR A 162 20.54 -1.22 0.15
N TYR A 163 20.93 -2.20 0.98
CA TYR A 163 20.17 -2.59 2.16
C TYR A 163 20.13 -1.46 3.19
N SER A 164 21.26 -0.79 3.45
CA SER A 164 21.31 0.35 4.38
C SER A 164 20.42 1.52 3.91
N VAL A 165 20.39 1.79 2.60
CA VAL A 165 19.50 2.82 2.01
C VAL A 165 18.04 2.46 2.22
N LEU A 166 17.67 1.19 2.02
CA LEU A 166 16.31 0.69 2.21
C LEU A 166 15.87 0.82 3.68
N VAL A 167 16.72 0.44 4.62
CA VAL A 167 16.50 0.59 6.07
C VAL A 167 16.30 2.06 6.43
N LEU A 168 17.16 2.95 5.94
CA LEU A 168 17.04 4.39 6.16
C LEU A 168 15.71 4.92 5.62
N PHE A 169 15.33 4.51 4.41
CA PHE A 169 14.07 4.91 3.80
C PHE A 169 12.86 4.42 4.59
N PHE A 170 12.90 3.21 5.12
CA PHE A 170 11.87 2.67 6.01
C PHE A 170 11.70 3.53 7.27
N PHE A 171 12.79 3.89 7.96
CA PHE A 171 12.71 4.75 9.14
C PHE A 171 12.23 6.17 8.80
N LEU A 172 12.60 6.71 7.64
CA LEU A 172 12.07 8.00 7.16
C LEU A 172 10.56 7.93 6.90
N ILE A 173 10.07 6.85 6.29
CA ILE A 173 8.64 6.61 6.11
C ILE A 173 7.95 6.59 7.48
N LEU A 174 8.46 5.80 8.43
CA LEU A 174 7.86 5.72 9.76
C LEU A 174 7.87 7.06 10.50
N ALA A 175 8.95 7.82 10.43
CA ALA A 175 9.04 9.13 11.07
C ALA A 175 8.07 10.14 10.43
N SER A 176 8.03 10.20 9.09
CA SER A 176 7.15 11.12 8.35
C SER A 176 5.67 10.80 8.57
N ILE A 177 5.31 9.51 8.52
CA ILE A 177 3.95 9.06 8.73
C ILE A 177 3.56 9.13 10.21
N GLY A 178 4.47 8.85 11.13
CA GLY A 178 4.25 9.04 12.57
C GLY A 178 3.97 10.49 12.92
N TYR A 179 4.70 11.43 12.31
CA TYR A 179 4.42 12.86 12.42
C TYR A 179 3.05 13.22 11.84
N LEU A 180 2.70 12.76 10.64
CA LEU A 180 1.39 13.00 10.04
C LEU A 180 0.24 12.40 10.87
N ALA A 181 0.41 11.17 11.36
CA ALA A 181 -0.56 10.50 12.22
C ALA A 181 -0.80 11.30 13.50
N SER A 182 0.26 11.82 14.13
CA SER A 182 0.15 12.62 15.34
C SER A 182 -0.71 13.88 15.17
N LEU A 183 -0.68 14.47 13.97
CA LEU A 183 -1.50 15.64 13.59
C LEU A 183 -2.96 15.26 13.27
N MET A 184 -3.24 13.99 13.00
CA MET A 184 -4.56 13.49 12.58
C MET A 184 -5.28 12.66 13.65
N LEU A 185 -4.68 12.47 14.83
CA LEU A 185 -5.25 11.69 15.94
C LEU A 185 -6.63 12.20 16.42
N SER A 186 -6.96 13.47 16.16
CA SER A 186 -8.26 14.07 16.52
C SER A 186 -9.38 13.82 15.51
N GLU A 187 -9.08 13.30 14.32
CA GLU A 187 -10.06 13.11 13.24
C GLU A 187 -10.82 11.79 13.40
N LYS A 188 -12.15 11.85 13.54
CA LYS A 188 -13.02 10.66 13.65
C LYS A 188 -12.92 9.76 12.41
N PHE A 189 -12.69 10.36 11.24
CA PHE A 189 -12.48 9.64 9.98
C PHE A 189 -11.25 8.73 10.03
N PHE A 190 -10.17 9.17 10.68
CA PHE A 190 -8.96 8.38 10.83
C PHE A 190 -9.19 7.14 11.71
N GLN A 191 -9.95 7.28 12.80
CA GLN A 191 -10.27 6.15 13.68
C GLN A 191 -11.18 5.11 13.01
N GLN A 192 -12.13 5.57 12.19
CA GLN A 192 -13.01 4.67 11.46
C GLN A 192 -12.26 3.93 10.35
N ALA A 193 -11.43 4.63 9.58
CA ALA A 193 -10.62 4.03 8.53
C ALA A 193 -9.56 3.05 9.10
N LEU A 194 -9.00 3.34 10.28
CA LEU A 194 -8.14 2.41 11.01
C LEU A 194 -8.87 1.12 11.42
N ARG A 195 -10.09 1.26 11.95
CA ARG A 195 -10.90 0.13 12.39
C ARG A 195 -11.32 -0.75 11.22
N GLU A 196 -11.70 -0.14 10.10
CA GLU A 196 -12.10 -0.84 8.89
C GLU A 196 -10.89 -1.50 8.19
N GLY A 197 -9.75 -0.78 8.06
CA GLY A 197 -8.52 -1.29 7.47
C GLY A 197 -7.93 -2.48 8.23
N THR A 198 -7.82 -2.37 9.57
CA THR A 198 -7.31 -3.45 10.42
C THR A 198 -8.14 -4.73 10.28
N PHE A 199 -9.46 -4.62 10.17
CA PHE A 199 -10.35 -5.77 10.05
C PHE A 199 -10.19 -6.50 8.71
N VAL A 200 -10.06 -5.73 7.62
CA VAL A 200 -9.80 -6.26 6.28
C VAL A 200 -8.44 -6.94 6.24
N VAL A 201 -7.39 -6.31 6.78
CA VAL A 201 -6.03 -6.86 6.81
C VAL A 201 -5.94 -8.19 7.56
N ILE A 202 -6.62 -8.33 8.69
CA ILE A 202 -6.63 -9.59 9.47
C ILE A 202 -7.29 -10.71 8.65
N ILE A 203 -8.43 -10.44 8.02
CA ILE A 203 -9.14 -11.43 7.19
C ILE A 203 -8.31 -11.79 5.96
N SER A 204 -7.74 -10.80 5.28
CA SER A 204 -6.90 -10.97 4.11
C SER A 204 -5.60 -11.72 4.39
N SER A 205 -4.99 -11.51 5.56
CA SER A 205 -3.76 -12.23 5.96
C SER A 205 -4.07 -13.71 6.26
N LEU A 206 -5.23 -14.00 6.86
CA LEU A 206 -5.74 -15.36 7.04
C LEU A 206 -5.96 -16.07 5.68
N PHE A 207 -6.66 -15.43 4.75
CA PHE A 207 -6.92 -16.03 3.43
C PHE A 207 -5.68 -16.12 2.53
N GLY A 208 -4.79 -15.13 2.61
CA GLY A 208 -3.53 -15.12 1.86
C GLY A 208 -2.56 -16.20 2.32
N SER A 209 -2.58 -16.56 3.61
CA SER A 209 -1.77 -17.65 4.16
C SER A 209 -2.31 -19.05 3.86
N ILE A 210 -3.62 -19.21 3.68
CA ILE A 210 -4.22 -20.53 3.40
C ILE A 210 -4.01 -20.93 1.93
N ASN A 211 -3.87 -19.93 1.04
CA ASN A 211 -3.69 -20.14 -0.40
C ASN A 211 -2.23 -20.02 -0.88
N GLY A 212 -1.27 -19.79 0.04
CA GLY A 212 0.16 -19.63 -0.24
C GLY A 212 0.97 -20.86 0.10
#